data_AF-Q7NBB6-F1
#
_entry.id   AF-Q7NBB6-F1
#
_cell.length_a   1.000
_cell.length_b   1.000
_cell.length_c   1.000
_cell.angle_alpha   90.00
_cell.angle_beta   90.00
_cell.angle_gamma   90.00
#
_symmetry.space_group_name_H-M   'P 1'
#
loop_
_entity.id
_entity.type
_entity.pdbx_description
1 polymer ?
#
loop_
_entity_poly.entity_id
_entity_poly.type
_entity_poly.pdbx_seq_one_letter_code
_entity_poly.pdbx_strand_id
1 'polypeptide(L)'
;MHQIDLLKFKIKRTKHSDAKRVKVPIEENEIKAVDYLQKQMEFYKRTIKFVDSIKQKDLDKSMVEQLKTQLATQISAIRSTDPTDRKIREDNLTAETDEKIIRLTKVEVDGKWINKPYYKDQIDFVPITSTKETLESINLKDDLSSTSTNNELRTYVAKAKKVMFACEAGMGSSAMGAGMIKKMINNLGVKGVEVANWAIKDLPNDIDIIVTQKTFVDYVSKKYKNNYVYGVNQYLKKDEYKELIDTFKQERLS
;
A
#
# COMPACT_ATOMS: atom_id res chain seq x y z
N MET A 1 -24.06 23.91 -27.15
CA MET A 1 -23.35 22.97 -26.27
C MET A 1 -22.23 22.33 -27.10
N HIS A 2 -21.00 22.83 -26.99
CA HIS A 2 -19.90 22.44 -27.89
C HIS A 2 -19.21 21.17 -27.36
N GLN A 3 -19.22 20.12 -28.20
CA GLN A 3 -18.38 18.93 -28.04
C GLN A 3 -16.91 19.31 -28.21
N ILE A 4 -16.06 18.92 -27.27
CA ILE A 4 -14.61 19.09 -27.35
C ILE A 4 -14.04 17.86 -28.07
N ASP A 5 -13.46 18.09 -29.23
CA ASP A 5 -12.86 17.10 -30.12
C ASP A 5 -11.40 16.82 -29.69
N LEU A 6 -11.12 15.62 -29.17
CA LEU A 6 -9.85 15.25 -28.52
C LEU A 6 -8.74 14.76 -29.48
N LEU A 7 -8.83 14.99 -30.78
CA LEU A 7 -7.93 14.37 -31.78
C LEU A 7 -7.24 15.36 -32.74
N LYS A 8 -6.62 16.43 -32.22
CA LYS A 8 -5.73 17.29 -33.04
C LYS A 8 -4.33 17.44 -32.44
N PHE A 9 -3.63 16.33 -32.21
CA PHE A 9 -2.17 16.36 -32.12
C PHE A 9 -1.57 15.96 -33.47
N LYS A 10 -1.16 16.97 -34.24
CA LYS A 10 -0.46 16.80 -35.52
C LYS A 10 0.99 16.41 -35.23
N ILE A 11 1.29 15.11 -35.23
CA ILE A 11 2.67 14.62 -35.04
C ILE A 11 3.49 14.98 -36.30
N LYS A 12 4.31 16.02 -36.19
CA LYS A 12 5.29 16.38 -37.22
C LYS A 12 6.55 15.55 -36.96
N ARG A 13 6.77 14.47 -37.74
CA ARG A 13 8.05 13.74 -37.72
C ARG A 13 9.12 14.59 -38.38
N THR A 14 10.06 15.14 -37.61
CA THR A 14 11.31 15.68 -38.14
C THR A 14 12.38 14.58 -38.15
N LYS A 15 13.05 14.44 -39.29
CA LYS A 15 14.14 13.48 -39.52
C LYS A 15 15.47 14.04 -38.99
N HIS A 16 16.26 13.11 -38.46
CA HIS A 16 17.72 13.04 -38.38
C HIS A 16 18.52 13.86 -37.35
N SER A 17 19.36 13.07 -36.67
CA SER A 17 20.73 13.30 -36.18
C SER A 17 20.98 14.31 -35.04
N ASP A 18 21.70 13.80 -34.03
CA ASP A 18 22.26 14.46 -32.86
C ASP A 18 21.31 14.75 -31.69
N ALA A 19 21.06 13.73 -30.88
CA ALA A 19 20.39 13.85 -29.59
C ALA A 19 21.28 14.60 -28.57
N LYS A 20 21.35 15.92 -28.66
CA LYS A 20 21.69 16.76 -27.50
C LYS A 20 20.53 16.69 -26.51
N ARG A 21 20.80 16.37 -25.23
CA ARG A 21 19.82 16.49 -24.14
C ARG A 21 19.40 17.96 -24.01
N VAL A 22 18.29 18.32 -24.64
CA VAL A 22 17.64 19.61 -24.40
C VAL A 22 16.79 19.46 -23.15
N LYS A 23 17.14 20.18 -22.07
CA LYS A 23 16.21 20.40 -20.95
C LYS A 23 15.10 21.30 -21.47
N VAL A 24 13.96 20.71 -21.80
CA VAL A 24 12.75 21.47 -22.07
C VAL A 24 12.22 21.94 -20.71
N PRO A 25 12.10 23.25 -20.46
CA PRO A 25 11.46 23.75 -19.25
C PRO A 25 9.98 23.36 -19.32
N ILE A 26 9.54 22.56 -18.35
CA ILE A 26 8.13 22.20 -18.21
C ILE A 26 7.41 23.47 -17.75
N GLU A 27 6.44 23.95 -18.52
CA GLU A 27 5.67 25.14 -18.14
C GLU A 27 4.77 24.84 -16.93
N GLU A 28 4.48 25.85 -16.11
CA GLU A 28 3.72 25.68 -14.87
C GLU A 28 2.35 24.99 -15.06
N ASN A 29 1.73 25.19 -16.23
CA ASN A 29 0.47 24.55 -16.62
C ASN A 29 0.63 23.04 -16.88
N GLU A 30 1.75 22.62 -17.46
CA GLU A 30 2.06 21.19 -17.66
C GLU A 30 2.33 20.51 -16.30
N ILE A 31 3.00 21.21 -15.38
CA ILE A 31 3.21 20.72 -14.00
C ILE A 31 1.87 20.54 -13.28
N LYS A 32 0.95 21.51 -13.39
CA LYS A 32 -0.40 21.43 -12.81
C LYS A 32 -1.22 20.29 -13.40
N ALA A 33 -1.11 20.03 -14.70
CA ALA A 33 -1.81 18.91 -15.35
C ALA A 33 -1.28 17.55 -14.88
N VAL A 34 0.04 17.40 -14.75
CA VAL A 34 0.66 16.17 -14.23
C VAL A 34 0.27 15.94 -12.77
N ASP A 35 0.26 16.99 -11.94
CA ASP A 35 -0.17 16.90 -10.54
C ASP A 35 -1.65 16.52 -10.41
N TYR A 36 -2.51 17.09 -11.27
CA TYR A 36 -3.93 16.74 -11.34
C TYR A 36 -4.15 15.26 -11.71
N LEU A 37 -3.47 14.78 -12.75
CA LEU A 37 -3.56 13.37 -13.15
C LEU A 37 -3.04 12.44 -12.04
N GLN A 38 -1.99 12.83 -11.33
CA GLN A 38 -1.48 12.06 -10.21
C GLN A 38 -2.49 11.99 -9.06
N LYS A 39 -3.15 13.11 -8.72
CA LYS A 39 -4.25 13.15 -7.74
C LYS A 39 -5.43 12.29 -8.16
N GLN A 40 -5.82 12.31 -9.43
CA GLN A 40 -6.85 11.41 -9.95
C GLN A 40 -6.46 9.94 -9.79
N MET A 41 -5.22 9.57 -10.11
CA MET A 41 -4.76 8.19 -9.97
C MET A 41 -4.74 7.72 -8.51
N GLU A 42 -4.32 8.58 -7.58
CA GLU A 42 -4.38 8.28 -6.13
C GLU A 42 -5.81 8.13 -5.62
N PHE A 43 -6.75 8.96 -6.11
CA PHE A 43 -8.16 8.80 -5.81
C PHE A 43 -8.69 7.43 -6.28
N TYR A 44 -8.42 7.06 -7.53
CA TYR A 44 -8.85 5.76 -8.08
C TYR A 44 -8.21 4.56 -7.36
N LYS A 45 -6.95 4.66 -6.93
CA LYS A 45 -6.32 3.61 -6.13
C LYS A 45 -7.01 3.39 -4.78
N ARG A 46 -7.67 4.41 -4.22
CA ARG A 46 -8.36 4.33 -2.93
C ARG A 46 -9.77 3.75 -3.06
N THR A 47 -10.41 3.95 -4.21
CA THR A 47 -11.73 3.40 -4.52
C THR A 47 -11.69 1.96 -5.02
N ILE A 48 -10.51 1.49 -5.43
CA ILE A 48 -10.26 0.13 -5.91
C ILE A 48 -9.53 -0.66 -4.83
N LYS A 49 -10.18 -1.68 -4.26
CA LYS A 49 -9.52 -2.68 -3.42
C LYS A 49 -9.31 -3.96 -4.22
N PHE A 50 -8.05 -4.42 -4.25
CA PHE A 50 -7.73 -5.75 -4.74
C PHE A 50 -7.94 -6.74 -3.59
N VAL A 51 -8.92 -7.60 -3.74
CA VAL A 51 -9.24 -8.64 -2.75
C VAL A 51 -8.88 -10.00 -3.34
N ASP A 52 -7.94 -10.68 -2.71
CA ASP A 52 -7.64 -12.07 -3.02
C ASP A 52 -8.61 -13.00 -2.28
N SER A 53 -9.74 -13.31 -2.91
CA SER A 53 -10.74 -14.22 -2.34
C SER A 53 -10.31 -15.70 -2.35
N ILE A 54 -9.10 -16.01 -2.86
CA ILE A 54 -8.52 -17.36 -2.78
C ILE A 54 -8.35 -17.83 -1.33
N LYS A 55 -7.89 -16.95 -0.42
CA LYS A 55 -7.77 -17.32 1.00
C LYS A 55 -9.13 -17.66 1.61
N GLN A 56 -10.18 -16.95 1.19
CA GLN A 56 -11.55 -17.21 1.62
C GLN A 56 -12.05 -18.57 1.10
N LYS A 57 -11.65 -18.99 -0.10
CA LYS A 57 -11.99 -20.32 -0.65
C LYS A 57 -11.49 -21.45 0.24
N ASP A 58 -10.27 -21.35 0.73
CA ASP A 58 -9.68 -22.38 1.61
C ASP A 58 -10.33 -22.37 3.00
N LEU A 59 -10.71 -21.18 3.49
CA LEU A 59 -11.47 -21.03 4.74
C LEU A 59 -12.88 -21.64 4.62
N ASP A 60 -13.60 -21.34 3.53
CA ASP A 60 -14.95 -21.85 3.27
C ASP A 60 -14.92 -23.38 3.12
N LYS A 61 -13.89 -23.95 2.47
CA LYS A 61 -13.67 -25.42 2.43
C LYS A 61 -13.47 -26.02 3.82
N SER A 62 -12.62 -25.40 4.64
CA SER A 62 -12.38 -25.85 6.02
C SER A 62 -13.68 -25.86 6.84
N MET A 63 -14.50 -24.81 6.69
CA MET A 63 -15.77 -24.70 7.40
C MET A 63 -16.81 -25.72 6.94
N VAL A 64 -16.83 -26.07 5.63
CA VAL A 64 -17.66 -27.17 5.12
C VAL A 64 -17.27 -28.51 5.75
N GLU A 65 -15.97 -28.79 5.88
CA GLU A 65 -15.51 -30.03 6.52
C GLU A 65 -15.86 -30.05 8.03
N GLN A 66 -15.78 -28.90 8.72
CA GLN A 66 -16.25 -28.78 10.10
C GLN A 66 -17.75 -29.06 10.22
N LEU A 67 -18.58 -28.52 9.34
CA LEU A 67 -20.03 -28.75 9.35
C LEU A 67 -20.38 -30.23 9.10
N LYS A 68 -19.69 -30.90 8.16
CA LYS A 68 -19.87 -32.34 7.95
C LYS A 68 -19.47 -33.17 9.17
N THR A 69 -18.38 -32.79 9.83
CA THR A 69 -17.91 -33.46 11.05
C THR A 69 -18.90 -33.26 12.21
N GLN A 70 -19.46 -32.06 12.34
CA GLN A 70 -20.52 -31.76 13.30
C GLN A 70 -21.79 -32.57 13.02
N LEU A 71 -22.21 -32.65 11.76
CA LEU A 71 -23.36 -33.46 11.35
C LEU A 71 -23.18 -34.93 11.70
N ALA A 72 -22.01 -35.52 11.37
CA ALA A 72 -21.70 -36.91 11.72
C ALA A 72 -21.76 -37.14 13.23
N THR A 73 -21.25 -36.18 14.02
CA THR A 73 -21.31 -36.22 15.48
C THR A 73 -22.76 -36.16 15.97
N GLN A 74 -23.58 -35.25 15.42
CA GLN A 74 -24.99 -35.09 15.79
C GLN A 74 -25.83 -36.33 15.43
N ILE A 75 -25.62 -36.91 14.25
CA ILE A 75 -26.28 -38.16 13.82
C ILE A 75 -25.92 -39.32 14.76
N SER A 76 -24.65 -39.44 15.15
CA SER A 76 -24.20 -40.47 16.09
C SER A 76 -24.80 -40.31 17.49
N ALA A 77 -25.14 -39.08 17.88
CA ALA A 77 -25.73 -38.75 19.18
C ALA A 77 -27.26 -39.00 19.24
N ILE A 78 -27.93 -39.28 18.11
CA ILE A 78 -29.36 -39.57 18.09
C ILE A 78 -29.63 -40.89 18.81
N ARG A 79 -30.30 -40.80 19.96
CA ARG A 79 -30.82 -41.93 20.72
C ARG A 79 -32.33 -42.01 20.51
N SER A 80 -32.77 -42.84 19.55
CA SER A 80 -34.17 -43.19 19.35
C SER A 80 -34.29 -44.69 19.08
N THR A 81 -35.30 -45.32 19.70
CA THR A 81 -35.62 -46.75 19.55
C THR A 81 -36.57 -47.03 18.39
N ASP A 82 -37.24 -46.00 17.86
CA ASP A 82 -38.09 -46.08 16.67
C ASP A 82 -37.26 -45.76 15.40
N PRO A 83 -37.16 -46.71 14.46
CA PRO A 83 -36.44 -46.50 13.20
C PRO A 83 -36.96 -45.31 12.38
N THR A 84 -38.26 -45.02 12.47
CA THR A 84 -38.91 -43.97 11.66
C THR A 84 -38.57 -42.58 12.22
N ASP A 85 -38.75 -42.39 13.52
CA ASP A 85 -38.36 -41.16 14.22
C ASP A 85 -36.86 -40.88 14.10
N ARG A 86 -36.02 -41.91 14.18
CA ARG A 86 -34.58 -41.77 13.93
C ARG A 86 -34.29 -41.22 12.53
N LYS A 87 -34.90 -41.80 11.51
CA LYS A 87 -34.68 -41.39 10.12
C LYS A 87 -35.15 -39.96 9.85
N ILE A 88 -36.31 -39.57 10.38
CA ILE A 88 -36.83 -38.20 10.26
C ILE A 88 -35.84 -37.18 10.87
N ARG A 89 -35.24 -37.50 12.03
CA ARG A 89 -34.24 -36.62 12.67
C ARG A 89 -32.93 -36.55 11.89
N GLU A 90 -32.47 -37.67 11.33
CA GLU A 90 -31.31 -37.70 10.45
C GLU A 90 -31.53 -36.86 9.19
N ASP A 91 -32.69 -37.00 8.53
CA ASP A 91 -33.06 -36.25 7.33
C ASP A 91 -33.15 -34.74 7.63
N ASN A 92 -33.76 -34.36 8.76
CA ASN A 92 -33.86 -32.96 9.18
C ASN A 92 -32.48 -32.33 9.46
N LEU A 93 -31.60 -33.02 10.18
CA LEU A 93 -30.23 -32.53 10.47
C LEU A 93 -29.39 -32.41 9.20
N THR A 94 -29.56 -33.36 8.27
CA THR A 94 -28.90 -33.35 6.97
C THR A 94 -29.37 -32.15 6.15
N ALA A 95 -30.69 -31.93 6.07
CA ALA A 95 -31.26 -30.77 5.38
C ALA A 95 -30.79 -29.44 5.96
N GLU A 96 -30.76 -29.30 7.30
CA GLU A 96 -30.29 -28.07 7.96
C GLU A 96 -28.80 -27.81 7.68
N THR A 97 -27.98 -28.87 7.65
CA THR A 97 -26.55 -28.77 7.33
C THR A 97 -26.33 -28.43 5.85
N ASP A 98 -27.10 -29.04 4.96
CA ASP A 98 -27.03 -28.78 3.52
C ASP A 98 -27.43 -27.34 3.20
N GLU A 99 -28.44 -26.78 3.87
CA GLU A 99 -28.78 -25.36 3.74
C GLU A 99 -27.60 -24.45 4.16
N LYS A 100 -26.91 -24.78 5.26
CA LYS A 100 -25.73 -24.02 5.71
C LYS A 100 -24.58 -24.11 4.69
N ILE A 101 -24.34 -25.30 4.12
CA ILE A 101 -23.31 -25.50 3.09
C ILE A 101 -23.66 -24.74 1.81
N ILE A 102 -24.93 -24.77 1.37
CA ILE A 102 -25.38 -24.03 0.19
C ILE A 102 -25.15 -22.53 0.37
N ARG A 103 -25.53 -21.96 1.51
CA ARG A 103 -25.30 -20.53 1.80
C ARG A 103 -23.83 -20.14 1.86
N LEU A 104 -22.95 -21.07 2.26
CA LEU A 104 -21.50 -20.83 2.30
C LEU A 104 -20.85 -20.92 0.92
N THR A 105 -21.29 -21.87 0.10
CA THR A 105 -20.60 -22.26 -1.15
C THR A 105 -21.25 -21.76 -2.42
N LYS A 106 -22.49 -21.25 -2.37
CA LYS A 106 -23.24 -20.78 -3.52
C LYS A 106 -23.74 -19.36 -3.32
N VAL A 107 -23.93 -18.66 -4.44
CA VAL A 107 -24.52 -17.31 -4.52
C VAL A 107 -25.67 -17.35 -5.51
N GLU A 108 -26.74 -16.64 -5.20
CA GLU A 108 -27.87 -16.48 -6.10
C GLU A 108 -27.58 -15.34 -7.09
N VAL A 109 -27.61 -15.66 -8.38
CA VAL A 109 -27.49 -14.69 -9.49
C VAL A 109 -28.62 -14.98 -10.46
N ASP A 110 -29.46 -13.98 -10.72
CA ASP A 110 -30.62 -14.06 -11.61
C ASP A 110 -31.56 -15.26 -11.30
N GLY A 111 -31.82 -15.51 -10.02
CA GLY A 111 -32.70 -16.59 -9.56
C GLY A 111 -32.10 -18.00 -9.67
N LYS A 112 -30.79 -18.12 -9.95
CA LYS A 112 -30.07 -19.39 -10.01
C LYS A 112 -28.94 -19.43 -8.99
N TRP A 113 -28.84 -20.55 -8.28
CA TRP A 113 -27.74 -20.82 -7.36
C TRP A 113 -26.50 -21.30 -8.14
N ILE A 114 -25.50 -20.43 -8.23
CA ILE A 114 -24.20 -20.76 -8.83
C ILE A 114 -23.16 -20.95 -7.73
N ASN A 115 -22.12 -21.73 -8.01
CA ASN A 115 -20.99 -21.84 -7.09
C ASN A 115 -20.36 -20.46 -6.89
N LYS A 116 -20.07 -20.12 -5.63
CA LYS A 116 -19.45 -18.85 -5.25
C LYS A 116 -18.15 -18.69 -6.03
N PRO A 117 -18.03 -17.66 -6.88
CA PRO A 117 -16.83 -17.46 -7.66
C PRO A 117 -15.75 -16.86 -6.76
N TYR A 118 -14.54 -17.39 -6.85
CA TYR A 118 -13.36 -16.87 -6.16
C TYR A 118 -12.36 -16.45 -7.22
N TYR A 119 -11.93 -15.19 -7.15
CA TYR A 119 -11.02 -14.59 -8.12
C TYR A 119 -9.71 -14.21 -7.43
N LYS A 120 -8.61 -14.39 -8.16
CA LYS A 120 -7.33 -13.76 -7.83
C LYS A 120 -7.41 -12.31 -8.30
N ASP A 121 -6.92 -11.37 -7.50
CA ASP A 121 -6.91 -9.95 -7.87
C ASP A 121 -8.32 -9.37 -8.19
N GLN A 122 -9.36 -9.78 -7.44
CA GLN A 122 -10.72 -9.26 -7.64
C GLN A 122 -10.75 -7.76 -7.33
N ILE A 123 -11.33 -6.98 -8.25
CA ILE A 123 -11.52 -5.53 -8.05
C ILE A 123 -12.87 -5.32 -7.36
N ASP A 124 -12.81 -4.94 -6.09
CA ASP A 124 -13.99 -4.45 -5.37
C ASP A 124 -13.99 -2.92 -5.35
N PHE A 125 -15.11 -2.34 -5.76
CA PHE A 125 -15.34 -0.90 -5.68
C PHE A 125 -15.82 -0.56 -4.28
N VAL A 126 -15.06 0.28 -3.57
CA VAL A 126 -15.50 0.81 -2.29
C VAL A 126 -16.51 1.95 -2.56
N PRO A 127 -17.77 1.84 -2.12
CA PRO A 127 -18.73 2.91 -2.33
C PRO A 127 -18.31 4.15 -1.57
N ILE A 128 -18.20 5.28 -2.28
CA ILE A 128 -17.92 6.59 -1.68
C ILE A 128 -19.19 7.05 -0.97
N THR A 129 -19.18 7.08 0.35
CA THR A 129 -20.36 7.39 1.18
C THR A 129 -20.43 8.87 1.60
N SER A 130 -19.43 9.69 1.27
CA SER A 130 -19.35 11.09 1.70
C SER A 130 -19.37 12.06 0.51
N THR A 131 -20.29 13.00 0.54
CA THR A 131 -20.43 14.09 -0.45
C THR A 131 -19.28 15.11 -0.43
N LYS A 132 -18.32 14.98 0.51
CA LYS A 132 -17.14 15.86 0.67
C LYS A 132 -15.82 15.26 0.16
N GLU A 133 -15.83 14.03 -0.37
CA GLU A 133 -14.63 13.42 -0.96
C GLU A 133 -14.39 13.97 -2.37
N THR A 134 -13.74 15.13 -2.46
CA THR A 134 -13.26 15.72 -3.71
C THR A 134 -11.80 15.36 -3.96
N LEU A 135 -11.30 15.54 -5.19
CA LEU A 135 -9.86 15.39 -5.49
C LEU A 135 -8.95 16.27 -4.59
N GLU A 136 -9.54 17.29 -3.94
CA GLU A 136 -8.88 18.21 -3.02
C GLU A 136 -8.79 17.67 -1.57
N SER A 137 -9.66 16.73 -1.18
CA SER A 137 -9.61 16.08 0.14
C SER A 137 -8.57 14.96 0.21
N ILE A 138 -7.79 14.75 -0.84
CA ILE A 138 -6.65 13.82 -0.88
C ILE A 138 -5.50 14.43 -0.06
N ASN A 139 -5.63 14.36 1.26
CA ASN A 139 -4.50 14.50 2.16
C ASN A 139 -3.76 13.15 2.16
N LEU A 140 -2.54 13.13 1.61
CA LEU A 140 -1.62 11.98 1.53
C LEU A 140 -1.14 11.46 2.90
N LYS A 141 -1.77 11.83 4.01
CA LYS A 141 -1.18 11.71 5.35
C LYS A 141 -1.76 10.66 6.28
N ASP A 142 -2.89 10.04 6.00
CA ASP A 142 -3.45 9.07 6.94
C ASP A 142 -3.68 7.72 6.26
N ASP A 143 -2.65 6.87 6.40
CA ASP A 143 -2.82 5.42 6.41
C ASP A 143 -2.45 4.92 7.81
N LEU A 144 -3.32 4.06 8.35
CA LEU A 144 -3.43 3.61 9.74
C LEU A 144 -2.22 2.77 10.22
N SER A 145 -1.06 3.38 10.42
CA SER A 145 0.08 2.77 11.15
C SER A 145 0.93 3.77 11.97
N SER A 146 0.51 5.04 12.06
CA SER A 146 1.41 6.16 12.39
C SER A 146 1.63 6.45 13.87
N THR A 147 1.03 5.73 14.81
CA THR A 147 1.28 6.01 16.25
C THR A 147 2.55 5.32 16.77
N SER A 148 2.89 4.13 16.27
CA SER A 148 4.05 3.35 16.73
C SER A 148 5.36 3.79 16.05
N THR A 149 5.35 4.04 14.74
CA THR A 149 6.55 4.42 13.97
C THR A 149 7.03 5.84 14.28
N ASN A 150 6.12 6.77 14.60
CA ASN A 150 6.49 8.14 14.95
C ASN A 150 7.33 8.21 16.22
N ASN A 151 7.06 7.38 17.21
CA ASN A 151 7.79 7.42 18.47
C ASN A 151 9.23 6.90 18.32
N GLU A 152 9.42 5.86 17.49
CA GLU A 152 10.75 5.38 17.13
C GLU A 152 11.54 6.42 16.34
N LEU A 153 10.93 7.02 15.31
CA LEU A 153 11.59 8.05 14.49
C LEU A 153 12.10 9.22 15.36
N ARG A 154 11.26 9.72 16.27
CA ARG A 154 11.62 10.80 17.21
C ARG A 154 12.83 10.43 18.05
N THR A 155 12.84 9.20 18.59
CA THR A 155 13.94 8.69 19.42
C THR A 155 15.28 8.68 18.67
N TYR A 156 15.28 8.22 17.41
CA TYR A 156 16.49 8.22 16.58
C TYR A 156 16.90 9.63 16.18
N VAL A 157 15.96 10.47 15.74
CA VAL A 157 16.23 11.86 15.32
C VAL A 157 16.83 12.69 16.46
N ALA A 158 16.33 12.54 17.68
CA ALA A 158 16.86 13.22 18.87
C ALA A 158 18.36 12.97 19.09
N LYS A 159 18.89 11.80 18.68
CA LYS A 159 20.31 11.42 18.87
C LYS A 159 21.12 11.31 17.58
N ALA A 160 20.47 11.36 16.41
CA ALA A 160 21.08 11.19 15.09
C ALA A 160 22.27 12.12 14.82
N LYS A 161 23.44 11.54 14.60
CA LYS A 161 24.63 12.23 14.09
C LYS A 161 24.87 11.93 12.62
N LYS A 162 24.42 10.78 12.12
CA LYS A 162 24.65 10.32 10.74
C LYS A 162 23.35 9.90 10.06
N VAL A 163 23.02 10.60 8.97
CA VAL A 163 21.87 10.31 8.10
C VAL A 163 22.40 9.95 6.71
N MET A 164 22.22 8.70 6.29
CA MET A 164 22.77 8.21 5.02
C MET A 164 21.66 7.87 4.04
N PHE A 165 21.73 8.43 2.84
CA PHE A 165 20.85 8.02 1.75
C PHE A 165 21.44 6.81 1.04
N ALA A 166 20.72 5.69 1.05
CA ALA A 166 21.15 4.44 0.47
C ALA A 166 20.33 4.06 -0.78
N CYS A 167 21.02 3.78 -1.89
CA CYS A 167 20.43 3.15 -3.07
C CYS A 167 21.29 1.98 -3.57
N GLU A 168 20.79 1.20 -4.52
CA GLU A 168 21.47 0.01 -5.04
C GLU A 168 22.91 0.29 -5.49
N ALA A 169 23.11 1.32 -6.32
CA ALA A 169 24.42 1.67 -6.88
C ALA A 169 25.19 2.74 -6.08
N GLY A 170 24.55 3.45 -5.17
CA GLY A 170 25.15 4.57 -4.43
C GLY A 170 25.41 5.83 -5.24
N MET A 171 25.02 5.88 -6.52
CA MET A 171 25.29 6.99 -7.44
C MET A 171 24.00 7.54 -8.08
N GLY A 172 23.91 8.85 -8.29
CA GLY A 172 22.79 9.52 -8.95
C GLY A 172 21.65 9.92 -8.00
N SER A 173 20.62 9.08 -7.89
CA SER A 173 19.40 9.38 -7.10
C SER A 173 19.71 9.61 -5.61
N SER A 174 20.64 8.84 -5.05
CA SER A 174 21.06 8.96 -3.65
C SER A 174 21.83 10.26 -3.39
N ALA A 175 22.66 10.71 -4.32
CA ALA A 175 23.38 11.99 -4.21
C ALA A 175 22.40 13.18 -4.20
N MET A 176 21.37 13.13 -5.05
CA MET A 176 20.33 14.17 -5.08
C MET A 176 19.47 14.16 -3.82
N GLY A 177 19.03 12.98 -3.36
CA GLY A 177 18.25 12.83 -2.12
C GLY A 177 19.03 13.31 -0.88
N ALA A 178 20.28 12.85 -0.72
CA ALA A 178 21.16 13.30 0.36
C ALA A 178 21.39 14.82 0.31
N GLY A 179 21.63 15.38 -0.88
CA GLY A 179 21.78 16.82 -1.06
C GLY A 179 20.52 17.60 -0.67
N MET A 180 19.34 17.05 -0.94
CA MET A 180 18.06 17.67 -0.55
C MET A 180 17.88 17.66 0.97
N ILE A 181 18.05 16.50 1.62
CA ILE A 181 17.95 16.34 3.08
C ILE A 181 18.96 17.28 3.76
N LYS A 182 20.22 17.27 3.31
CA LYS A 182 21.28 18.13 3.85
C LYS A 182 20.90 19.61 3.80
N LYS A 183 20.36 20.07 2.66
CA LYS A 183 19.87 21.46 2.52
C LYS A 183 18.72 21.75 3.48
N MET A 184 17.76 20.83 3.62
CA MET A 184 16.60 21.03 4.50
C MET A 184 17.01 21.09 5.98
N ILE A 185 17.86 20.16 6.44
CA ILE A 185 18.38 20.15 7.82
C ILE A 185 19.20 21.42 8.11
N ASN A 186 20.07 21.82 7.17
CA ASN A 186 20.86 23.05 7.31
C ASN A 186 19.97 24.30 7.39
N ASN A 187 18.91 24.37 6.58
CA ASN A 187 17.97 25.49 6.58
C ASN A 187 17.18 25.60 7.89
N LEU A 188 17.00 24.50 8.62
CA LEU A 188 16.43 24.52 9.96
C LEU A 188 17.42 25.06 11.01
N GLY A 189 18.72 25.10 10.71
CA GLY A 189 19.76 25.49 11.66
C GLY A 189 20.25 24.36 12.56
N VAL A 190 19.84 23.10 12.30
CA VAL A 190 20.31 21.92 13.03
C VAL A 190 21.79 21.68 12.69
N LYS A 191 22.64 21.57 13.71
CA LYS A 191 24.08 21.33 13.57
C LYS A 191 24.46 19.93 14.07
N GLY A 192 25.62 19.45 13.65
CA GLY A 192 26.18 18.17 14.12
C GLY A 192 25.53 16.93 13.50
N VAL A 193 24.83 17.09 12.37
CA VAL A 193 24.26 15.99 11.58
C VAL A 193 25.02 15.89 10.26
N GLU A 194 25.70 14.77 10.07
CA GLU A 194 26.34 14.40 8.82
C GLU A 194 25.31 13.77 7.88
N VAL A 195 25.22 14.30 6.66
CA VAL A 195 24.35 13.77 5.61
C VAL A 195 25.18 13.43 4.38
N ALA A 196 25.18 12.16 3.98
CA ALA A 196 25.86 11.66 2.78
C ALA A 196 25.07 10.54 2.10
N ASN A 197 25.58 10.05 0.96
CA ASN A 197 24.97 8.98 0.17
C ASN A 197 25.91 7.78 0.07
N TRP A 198 25.33 6.57 0.07
CA TRP A 198 26.05 5.31 -0.01
C TRP A 198 25.32 4.30 -0.91
N ALA A 199 26.07 3.31 -1.40
CA ALA A 199 25.47 2.10 -1.95
C ALA A 199 24.98 1.20 -0.81
N ILE A 200 23.84 0.52 -0.95
CA ILE A 200 23.28 -0.34 0.12
C ILE A 200 24.27 -1.45 0.53
N LYS A 201 25.07 -1.94 -0.43
CA LYS A 201 26.12 -2.94 -0.18
C LYS A 201 27.27 -2.42 0.69
N ASP A 202 27.59 -1.12 0.59
CA ASP A 202 28.78 -0.49 1.16
C ASP A 202 28.46 0.39 2.38
N LEU A 203 27.19 0.46 2.80
CA LEU A 203 26.73 1.22 3.97
C LEU A 203 27.50 0.78 5.24
N PRO A 204 28.17 1.71 5.96
CA PRO A 204 28.78 1.41 7.24
C PRO A 204 27.75 1.04 8.31
N ASN A 205 28.18 0.34 9.36
CA ASN A 205 27.29 -0.04 10.48
C ASN A 205 27.01 1.13 11.45
N ASP A 206 27.88 2.14 11.46
CA ASP A 206 27.79 3.32 12.32
C ASP A 206 26.97 4.44 11.64
N ILE A 207 25.65 4.23 11.57
CA ILE A 207 24.67 5.14 10.98
C ILE A 207 23.47 5.19 11.92
N ASP A 208 22.83 6.35 12.09
CA ASP A 208 21.62 6.42 12.92
C ASP A 208 20.35 6.25 12.08
N ILE A 209 20.29 6.95 10.95
CA ILE A 209 19.13 6.97 10.06
C ILE A 209 19.57 6.64 8.63
N ILE A 210 18.93 5.64 8.04
CA ILE A 210 19.12 5.25 6.63
C ILE A 210 17.88 5.68 5.86
N VAL A 211 18.06 6.49 4.82
CA VAL A 211 16.97 6.87 3.90
C VAL A 211 17.10 6.05 2.63
N THR A 212 16.05 5.36 2.21
CA THR A 212 16.07 4.52 1.00
C THR A 212 14.74 4.52 0.27
N GLN A 213 14.68 3.92 -0.93
CA GLN A 213 13.41 3.77 -1.64
C GLN A 213 12.51 2.75 -0.92
N LYS A 214 11.20 2.96 -0.89
CA LYS A 214 10.25 2.05 -0.21
C LYS A 214 10.44 0.57 -0.57
N THR A 215 10.76 0.27 -1.83
CA THR A 215 11.06 -1.09 -2.32
C THR A 215 12.23 -1.78 -1.61
N PHE A 216 13.18 -1.01 -1.06
CA PHE A 216 14.35 -1.53 -0.36
C PHE A 216 14.25 -1.46 1.16
N VAL A 217 13.17 -0.90 1.73
CA VAL A 217 13.02 -0.74 3.19
C VAL A 217 13.14 -2.08 3.90
N ASP A 218 12.37 -3.10 3.48
CA ASP A 218 12.41 -4.42 4.11
C ASP A 218 13.79 -5.07 4.05
N TYR A 219 14.48 -4.90 2.93
CA TYR A 219 15.82 -5.45 2.72
C TYR A 219 16.84 -4.76 3.63
N VAL A 220 16.81 -3.42 3.68
CA VAL A 220 17.74 -2.61 4.47
C VAL A 220 17.48 -2.81 5.96
N SER A 221 16.22 -2.81 6.41
CA SER A 221 15.85 -3.03 7.83
C SER A 221 16.29 -4.41 8.35
N LYS A 222 16.24 -5.45 7.51
CA LYS A 222 16.74 -6.78 7.87
C LYS A 222 18.26 -6.81 8.06
N LYS A 223 18.99 -6.05 7.24
CA LYS A 223 20.46 -5.97 7.27
C LYS A 223 20.97 -5.05 8.39
N TYR A 224 20.27 -3.94 8.65
CA TYR A 224 20.64 -2.87 9.58
C TYR A 224 19.62 -2.76 10.71
N LYS A 225 19.71 -3.68 11.69
CA LYS A 225 18.69 -3.85 12.74
C LYS A 225 18.70 -2.78 13.84
N ASN A 226 19.81 -2.06 14.00
CA ASN A 226 19.99 -1.07 15.07
C ASN A 226 19.91 0.37 14.53
N ASN A 227 19.27 0.54 13.37
CA ASN A 227 19.23 1.78 12.62
C ASN A 227 17.78 2.06 12.26
N TYR A 228 17.41 3.34 12.15
CA TYR A 228 16.09 3.68 11.65
C TYR A 228 16.09 3.75 10.13
N VAL A 229 15.18 3.03 9.47
CA VAL A 229 15.07 3.04 8.01
C VAL A 229 13.86 3.85 7.57
N TYR A 230 14.11 5.00 6.93
CA TYR A 230 13.09 5.90 6.40
C TYR A 230 12.89 5.66 4.90
N GLY A 231 11.66 5.34 4.48
CA GLY A 231 11.33 4.98 3.11
C GLY A 231 10.70 6.12 2.31
N VAL A 232 11.23 6.43 1.13
CA VAL A 232 10.67 7.42 0.19
C VAL A 232 10.24 6.78 -1.13
N ASN A 233 9.18 7.30 -1.77
CA ASN A 233 8.77 6.86 -3.10
C ASN A 233 9.55 7.56 -4.22
N GLN A 234 9.76 8.87 -4.07
CA GLN A 234 10.36 9.71 -5.11
C GLN A 234 11.43 10.64 -4.54
N TYR A 235 12.64 10.57 -5.09
CA TYR A 235 13.83 11.21 -4.53
C TYR A 235 13.80 12.74 -4.57
N LEU A 236 13.10 13.31 -5.56
CA LEU A 236 13.09 14.75 -5.84
C LEU A 236 11.89 15.48 -5.24
N LYS A 237 10.91 14.76 -4.67
CA LYS A 237 9.74 15.38 -4.06
C LYS A 237 10.07 15.76 -2.62
N LYS A 238 10.03 17.06 -2.31
CA LYS A 238 10.26 17.58 -0.94
C LYS A 238 9.29 17.00 0.07
N ASP A 239 8.03 16.81 -0.34
CA ASP A 239 6.97 16.34 0.54
C ASP A 239 7.24 14.94 1.11
N GLU A 240 7.99 14.10 0.38
CA GLU A 240 8.41 12.77 0.83
C GLU A 240 9.36 12.81 2.03
N TYR A 241 10.02 13.94 2.30
CA TYR A 241 10.93 14.11 3.43
C TYR A 241 10.32 14.94 4.57
N LYS A 242 9.09 15.44 4.38
CA LYS A 242 8.49 16.43 5.29
C LYS A 242 8.40 15.91 6.72
N GLU A 243 7.95 14.67 6.90
CA GLU A 243 7.86 14.03 8.22
C GLU A 243 9.23 13.97 8.90
N LEU A 244 10.25 13.43 8.22
CA LEU A 244 11.63 13.37 8.75
C LEU A 244 12.14 14.75 9.18
N ILE A 245 11.97 15.75 8.32
CA ILE A 245 12.47 17.12 8.55
C ILE A 245 11.67 17.83 9.66
N ASP A 246 10.35 17.65 9.71
CA ASP A 246 9.51 18.19 10.78
C ASP A 246 9.88 17.55 12.14
N THR A 247 10.22 16.25 12.16
CA THR A 247 10.73 15.59 13.37
C THR A 247 12.09 16.16 13.79
N PHE A 248 13.01 16.42 12.84
CA PHE A 248 14.28 17.10 13.17
C PHE A 248 14.04 18.47 13.78
N LYS A 249 13.08 19.22 13.25
CA LYS A 249 12.70 20.52 13.81
C LYS A 249 12.15 20.38 15.23
N GLN A 250 11.29 19.41 15.48
CA GLN A 250 10.70 19.18 16.79
C GLN A 250 11.73 18.72 17.83
N GLU A 251 12.60 17.77 17.51
CA GLU A 251 13.48 17.14 18.51
C GLU A 251 14.84 17.84 18.70
N ARG A 252 15.25 18.73 17.78
CA ARG A 252 16.56 19.41 17.85
C ARG A 252 16.49 20.92 18.03
N LEU A 253 15.31 21.51 17.89
CA LEU A 253 15.12 22.96 17.98
C LEU A 253 13.98 23.38 18.93
N SER A 254 13.24 22.43 19.50
CA SER A 254 12.32 22.71 20.61
C SER A 254 13.03 22.58 21.94
#